data_AF-A0A4Q0PFL6-F1
#
_entry.id   AF-A0A4Q0PFL6-F1
#
_cell.length_a   1.000
_cell.length_b   1.000
_cell.length_c   1.000
_cell.angle_alpha   90.00
_cell.angle_beta   90.00
_cell.angle_gamma   90.00
#
_symmetry.space_group_name_H-M   'P 1'
#
loop_
_entity.id
_entity.type
_entity.pdbx_description
1 polymer ?
#
loop_
_entity_poly.entity_id
_entity_poly.type
_entity_poly.pdbx_seq_one_letter_code
_entity_poly.pdbx_strand_id
1 'polypeptide(L)'
;MHKYLKLTVCFLTLLCVIGCKTKAEDPDSQTILNEEANKPKIVNIINFIRDIEPRDEAITKEVLFETTKSQVEIMRKYDLGGTFLLQYDALIDDPYQELLKGLPVDSFEIGAWWEIPQPLVEKAGLEWRGRFPWDWHPDVGFSTGYTPKEREQLVDVYMEDFKKIFGYYPKSVASWFIDAHTLNYMYEKYGIIASANCKDQYGTDGYTLWGGYWNQAYYPSKLNSYMPAQNAENQIPVPIFRMLGSDPIYQYDTGLEHDRQGVISMEPVYPRSGGSEPWVDWYMKNFVDGESMQYAYVQVGQENSFIWKDVKQGFEYQMPLFAKLRDQGKIKVETLAKTGAWFKENFKVTPATSVTVNTDYEDGNKKTLWFNSKNYRVNLLWEDNTLRFRDIHLFDESIQSSYLENKLESNQALFFTQPFVDGYLWSTAQKLAGLRFNQEKNGKIISLEGEDPIITNPQEGKLEVLWPLQDDNGTIKMEIDEDQTQITLEGGKSLEWFLELTVAKTDDLPFQSIEDDKIESLSQGKTYTISTLKGKFSKPVADEVFRIYPEDNSIKLNFKQ
;
A
#
# COMPACT_ATOMS: atom_id res chain seq x y z
N MET A 1 67.57 -47.58 24.76
CA MET A 1 67.65 -48.79 25.62
C MET A 1 66.25 -49.38 25.64
N HIS A 2 66.06 -50.57 25.00
CA HIS A 2 64.84 -51.40 24.92
C HIS A 2 63.59 -50.80 24.22
N LYS A 3 62.89 -51.43 23.27
CA LYS A 3 62.96 -52.74 22.57
C LYS A 3 62.13 -52.62 21.26
N TYR A 4 62.47 -53.48 20.28
CA TYR A 4 61.87 -53.75 18.96
C TYR A 4 60.35 -54.13 19.05
N LEU A 5 59.49 -54.30 18.02
CA LEU A 5 59.62 -54.80 16.65
C LEU A 5 58.26 -54.64 15.89
N LYS A 6 58.38 -54.49 14.56
CA LYS A 6 57.49 -54.63 13.39
C LYS A 6 56.09 -55.34 13.42
N LEU A 7 55.24 -54.87 12.48
CA LEU A 7 54.61 -55.56 11.32
C LEU A 7 53.10 -55.97 11.32
N THR A 8 52.45 -55.59 10.19
CA THR A 8 51.43 -56.31 9.35
C THR A 8 49.95 -56.42 9.79
N VAL A 9 49.08 -55.57 9.22
CA VAL A 9 48.26 -55.75 7.98
C VAL A 9 47.32 -56.99 7.83
N CYS A 10 46.03 -56.66 7.54
CA CYS A 10 45.04 -57.25 6.60
C CYS A 10 43.87 -58.17 7.04
N PHE A 11 42.64 -57.67 6.72
CA PHE A 11 41.41 -58.27 6.13
C PHE A 11 40.74 -59.52 6.74
N LEU A 12 39.40 -59.50 6.94
CA LEU A 12 38.34 -59.76 5.93
C LEU A 12 36.92 -59.68 6.55
N THR A 13 36.06 -58.91 5.86
CA THR A 13 34.61 -59.03 5.58
C THR A 13 33.69 -60.00 6.35
N LEU A 14 32.50 -59.51 6.75
CA LEU A 14 31.22 -60.09 6.29
C LEU A 14 30.10 -59.03 6.27
N LEU A 15 29.36 -58.97 5.16
CA LEU A 15 28.16 -58.15 4.95
C LEU A 15 26.97 -58.70 5.74
N CYS A 16 26.12 -57.80 6.24
CA CYS A 16 24.66 -57.98 6.18
C CYS A 16 23.98 -56.60 6.12
N VAL A 17 23.20 -56.40 5.06
CA VAL A 17 22.43 -55.19 4.75
C VAL A 17 21.00 -55.37 5.24
N ILE A 18 20.50 -54.48 6.11
CA ILE A 18 19.10 -54.02 6.12
C ILE A 18 19.13 -52.54 6.51
N GLY A 19 18.52 -51.70 5.66
CA GLY A 19 18.65 -50.26 5.70
C GLY A 19 17.61 -49.51 6.55
N CYS A 20 17.98 -48.27 6.88
CA CYS A 20 17.08 -47.14 6.96
C CYS A 20 17.82 -45.97 6.28
N LYS A 21 17.27 -45.50 5.15
CA LYS A 21 17.70 -44.27 4.49
C LYS A 21 17.15 -43.09 5.29
N THR A 22 17.99 -42.39 6.02
CA THR A 22 17.71 -40.99 6.40
C THR A 22 18.07 -40.12 5.20
N LYS A 23 17.09 -39.37 4.69
CA LYS A 23 17.32 -38.30 3.69
C LYS A 23 18.37 -37.35 4.27
N ALA A 24 19.49 -37.21 3.56
CA ALA A 24 20.39 -36.09 3.76
C ALA A 24 19.68 -34.85 3.19
N GLU A 25 19.56 -33.81 4.00
CA GLU A 25 19.18 -32.47 3.57
C GLU A 25 20.28 -31.94 2.64
N ASP A 26 19.87 -31.38 1.50
CA ASP A 26 20.76 -30.67 0.58
C ASP A 26 21.32 -29.42 1.29
N PRO A 27 22.57 -29.04 1.01
CA PRO A 27 23.18 -27.86 1.59
C PRO A 27 22.53 -26.59 1.01
N ASP A 28 21.87 -25.85 1.90
CA ASP A 28 21.30 -24.52 1.71
C ASP A 28 22.26 -23.61 0.93
N SER A 29 21.87 -23.22 -0.28
CA SER A 29 22.66 -22.37 -1.15
C SER A 29 22.60 -20.94 -0.64
N GLN A 30 23.68 -20.53 0.02
CA GLN A 30 24.19 -19.16 0.05
C GLN A 30 23.12 -18.08 0.25
N THR A 31 22.69 -18.00 1.50
CA THR A 31 22.41 -16.73 2.17
C THR A 31 23.52 -15.72 1.86
N ILE A 32 23.30 -14.88 0.85
CA ILE A 32 23.85 -13.53 0.79
C ILE A 32 23.10 -12.72 1.86
N LEU A 33 23.33 -13.07 3.13
CA LEU A 33 22.89 -12.31 4.29
C LEU A 33 24.05 -11.42 4.67
N ASN A 34 24.06 -10.18 4.18
CA ASN A 34 24.74 -9.07 4.85
C ASN A 34 24.10 -7.75 4.40
N GLU A 35 23.54 -7.03 5.38
CA GLU A 35 22.89 -5.69 5.37
C GLU A 35 21.35 -5.59 5.33
N GLU A 36 20.58 -6.61 4.94
CA GLU A 36 19.09 -6.53 5.05
C GLU A 36 18.52 -6.58 6.48
N ALA A 37 19.33 -6.99 7.45
CA ALA A 37 18.91 -7.37 8.80
C ALA A 37 18.40 -6.24 9.72
N ASN A 38 18.05 -5.05 9.22
CA ASN A 38 17.66 -3.92 10.09
C ASN A 38 16.53 -3.00 9.58
N LYS A 39 15.84 -3.33 8.48
CA LYS A 39 14.68 -2.55 7.99
C LYS A 39 13.42 -2.93 8.80
N PRO A 40 12.71 -1.97 9.43
CA PRO A 40 11.58 -2.32 10.27
C PRO A 40 10.38 -2.83 9.45
N LYS A 41 9.73 -3.88 9.96
CA LYS A 41 8.48 -4.43 9.44
C LYS A 41 7.37 -4.08 10.43
N ILE A 42 6.62 -3.03 10.14
CA ILE A 42 5.71 -2.39 11.10
C ILE A 42 4.27 -2.83 10.84
N VAL A 43 3.60 -3.30 11.88
CA VAL A 43 2.17 -3.60 11.90
C VAL A 43 1.49 -2.59 12.82
N ASN A 44 0.49 -1.88 12.31
CA ASN A 44 -0.40 -1.07 13.14
C ASN A 44 -1.76 -1.75 13.22
N ILE A 45 -2.13 -2.19 14.43
CA ILE A 45 -3.48 -2.67 14.71
C ILE A 45 -4.33 -1.43 15.00
N ILE A 46 -5.17 -1.04 14.05
CA ILE A 46 -6.02 0.14 14.12
C ILE A 46 -7.48 -0.33 14.06
N ASN A 47 -8.24 0.01 15.09
CA ASN A 47 -9.68 -0.18 15.13
C ASN A 47 -10.33 1.20 15.23
N PHE A 48 -11.33 1.47 14.41
CA PHE A 48 -12.04 2.74 14.41
C PHE A 48 -13.49 2.53 14.83
N ILE A 49 -13.99 3.44 15.65
CA ILE A 49 -15.16 3.24 16.50
C ILE A 49 -16.22 4.27 16.12
N ARG A 50 -17.41 3.78 15.79
CA ARG A 50 -18.66 4.56 15.71
C ARG A 50 -19.60 4.16 16.83
N ASP A 51 -20.49 5.06 17.21
CA ASP A 51 -21.63 4.78 18.11
C ASP A 51 -22.95 4.66 17.32
N ILE A 52 -22.93 5.03 16.03
CA ILE A 52 -24.08 5.09 15.14
C ILE A 52 -23.79 4.29 13.86
N GLU A 53 -24.65 3.32 13.52
CA GLU A 53 -24.62 2.57 12.26
C GLU A 53 -26.03 2.48 11.66
N PRO A 54 -26.42 3.40 10.76
CA PRO A 54 -27.80 3.48 10.27
C PRO A 54 -28.07 2.57 9.07
N ARG A 55 -27.07 1.84 8.55
CA ARG A 55 -27.22 0.97 7.38
C ARG A 55 -27.89 -0.37 7.70
N ASP A 56 -27.81 -0.81 8.96
CA ASP A 56 -28.39 -2.07 9.43
C ASP A 56 -28.93 -1.90 10.86
N GLU A 57 -30.25 -2.00 11.01
CA GLU A 57 -30.93 -1.88 12.31
C GLU A 57 -30.50 -2.95 13.33
N ALA A 58 -29.93 -4.08 12.88
CA ALA A 58 -29.40 -5.10 13.78
C ALA A 58 -28.08 -4.67 14.46
N ILE A 59 -27.41 -3.64 13.95
CA ILE A 59 -26.18 -3.09 14.51
C ILE A 59 -26.55 -1.97 15.48
N THR A 60 -26.93 -2.37 16.70
CA THR A 60 -27.24 -1.41 17.77
C THR A 60 -25.98 -0.85 18.40
N LYS A 61 -26.14 0.25 19.16
CA LYS A 61 -25.10 0.82 20.02
C LYS A 61 -24.41 -0.21 20.91
N GLU A 62 -25.19 -1.10 21.53
CA GLU A 62 -24.66 -2.17 22.38
C GLU A 62 -23.79 -3.15 21.57
N VAL A 63 -24.19 -3.48 20.33
CA VAL A 63 -23.42 -4.36 19.45
C VAL A 63 -22.10 -3.72 19.02
N LEU A 64 -22.12 -2.43 18.68
CA LEU A 64 -20.92 -1.65 18.35
C LEU A 64 -19.94 -1.61 19.54
N PHE A 65 -20.46 -1.38 20.74
CA PHE A 65 -19.67 -1.34 21.97
C PHE A 65 -19.06 -2.70 22.31
N GLU A 66 -19.87 -3.78 22.32
CA GLU A 66 -19.39 -5.13 22.61
C GLU A 66 -18.38 -5.62 21.57
N THR A 67 -18.49 -5.18 20.31
CA THR A 67 -17.48 -5.44 19.28
C THR A 67 -16.14 -4.81 19.63
N THR A 68 -16.14 -3.53 19.99
CA THR A 68 -14.92 -2.80 20.40
C THR A 68 -14.30 -3.43 21.65
N LYS A 69 -15.13 -3.78 22.63
CA LYS A 69 -14.69 -4.46 23.85
C LYS A 69 -14.07 -5.82 23.55
N SER A 70 -14.65 -6.60 22.64
CA SER A 70 -14.09 -7.89 22.23
C SER A 70 -12.73 -7.73 21.52
N GLN A 71 -12.58 -6.71 20.67
CA GLN A 71 -11.30 -6.37 20.05
C GLN A 71 -10.24 -6.01 21.10
N VAL A 72 -10.58 -5.20 22.11
CA VAL A 72 -9.70 -4.89 23.25
C VAL A 72 -9.29 -6.17 24.00
N GLU A 73 -10.26 -7.02 24.34
CA GLU A 73 -10.02 -8.23 25.13
C GLU A 73 -9.05 -9.19 24.43
N ILE A 74 -9.24 -9.42 23.12
CA ILE A 74 -8.35 -10.32 22.38
C ILE A 74 -6.96 -9.74 22.18
N MET A 75 -6.83 -8.44 21.93
CA MET A 75 -5.51 -7.80 21.82
C MET A 75 -4.74 -7.91 23.14
N ARG A 76 -5.41 -7.63 24.27
CA ARG A 76 -4.83 -7.76 25.62
C ARG A 76 -4.44 -9.20 25.96
N LYS A 77 -5.22 -10.19 25.51
CA LYS A 77 -4.90 -11.62 25.71
C LYS A 77 -3.52 -12.00 25.15
N TYR A 78 -3.05 -11.31 24.11
CA TYR A 78 -1.78 -11.59 23.44
C TYR A 78 -0.73 -10.48 23.63
N ASP A 79 -0.94 -9.61 24.63
CA ASP A 79 -0.08 -8.47 24.94
C ASP A 79 0.18 -7.55 23.73
N LEU A 80 -0.79 -7.45 22.83
CA LEU A 80 -0.72 -6.60 21.65
C LEU A 80 -1.28 -5.21 21.96
N GLY A 81 -0.49 -4.19 21.68
CA GLY A 81 -0.93 -2.80 21.65
C GLY A 81 -1.62 -2.43 20.34
N GLY A 82 -2.16 -1.23 20.26
CA GLY A 82 -2.74 -0.71 19.02
C GLY A 82 -3.43 0.64 19.21
N THR A 83 -4.16 1.06 18.19
CA THR A 83 -4.78 2.39 18.11
C THR A 83 -6.29 2.25 18.01
N PHE A 84 -7.02 2.92 18.90
CA PHE A 84 -8.46 3.08 18.82
C PHE A 84 -8.78 4.51 18.40
N LEU A 85 -9.46 4.67 17.26
CA LEU A 85 -9.80 5.97 16.68
C LEU A 85 -11.31 6.21 16.83
N LEU A 86 -11.72 7.28 17.51
CA LEU A 86 -13.13 7.51 17.82
C LEU A 86 -13.76 8.50 16.85
N GLN A 87 -14.90 8.12 16.27
CA GLN A 87 -15.82 9.10 15.70
C GLN A 87 -16.42 9.95 16.83
N TYR A 88 -16.88 11.16 16.53
CA TYR A 88 -17.32 12.10 17.55
C TYR A 88 -18.49 11.59 18.43
N ASP A 89 -19.41 10.83 17.85
CA ASP A 89 -20.49 10.17 18.59
C ASP A 89 -19.96 9.16 19.61
N ALA A 90 -18.99 8.32 19.25
CA ALA A 90 -18.31 7.42 20.18
C ALA A 90 -17.43 8.16 21.19
N LEU A 91 -16.82 9.29 20.80
CA LEU A 91 -15.99 10.12 21.68
C LEU A 91 -16.77 10.60 22.90
N ILE A 92 -18.01 11.06 22.70
CA ILE A 92 -18.83 11.65 23.75
C ILE A 92 -19.64 10.62 24.56
N ASP A 93 -19.48 9.33 24.26
CA ASP A 93 -20.24 8.26 24.90
C ASP A 93 -19.50 7.63 26.09
N ASP A 94 -20.15 7.61 27.26
CA ASP A 94 -19.52 7.27 28.53
C ASP A 94 -18.95 5.83 28.59
N PRO A 95 -19.64 4.78 28.08
CA PRO A 95 -19.10 3.42 28.04
C PRO A 95 -17.77 3.31 27.27
N TYR A 96 -17.64 3.96 26.10
CA TYR A 96 -16.38 3.98 25.37
C TYR A 96 -15.29 4.74 26.13
N GLN A 97 -15.62 5.87 26.76
CA GLN A 97 -14.68 6.59 27.60
C GLN A 97 -14.17 5.74 28.76
N GLU A 98 -15.05 5.03 29.47
CA GLU A 98 -14.70 4.14 30.58
C GLU A 98 -13.79 3.00 30.12
N LEU A 99 -14.15 2.32 29.03
CA LEU A 99 -13.37 1.22 28.45
C LEU A 99 -11.96 1.68 28.08
N LEU A 100 -11.86 2.77 27.32
CA LEU A 100 -10.58 3.20 26.73
C LEU A 100 -9.67 3.90 27.74
N LYS A 101 -10.22 4.66 28.72
CA LYS A 101 -9.44 5.21 29.84
C LYS A 101 -8.82 4.12 30.71
N GLY A 102 -9.37 2.92 30.71
CA GLY A 102 -8.84 1.75 31.41
C GLY A 102 -7.65 1.07 30.74
N LEU A 103 -7.28 1.46 29.51
CA LEU A 103 -6.20 0.83 28.76
C LEU A 103 -4.80 1.35 29.17
N PRO A 104 -3.76 0.49 29.17
CA PRO A 104 -2.38 0.94 29.40
C PRO A 104 -1.90 1.91 28.32
N VAL A 105 -1.60 3.15 28.70
CA VAL A 105 -1.20 4.24 27.78
C VAL A 105 0.11 3.99 27.03
N ASP A 106 0.96 3.08 27.53
CA ASP A 106 2.22 2.70 26.87
C ASP A 106 2.01 1.68 25.74
N SER A 107 0.86 0.99 25.74
CA SER A 107 0.52 -0.04 24.75
C SER A 107 -0.58 0.40 23.80
N PHE A 108 -1.51 1.24 24.26
CA PHE A 108 -2.66 1.65 23.49
C PHE A 108 -2.68 3.16 23.28
N GLU A 109 -3.03 3.53 22.06
CA GLU A 109 -3.30 4.90 21.68
C GLU A 109 -4.79 5.12 21.49
N ILE A 110 -5.28 6.25 21.98
CA ILE A 110 -6.60 6.77 21.68
C ILE A 110 -6.43 7.98 20.77
N GLY A 111 -7.01 7.93 19.59
CA GLY A 111 -6.96 8.99 18.58
C GLY A 111 -8.34 9.29 17.99
N ALA A 112 -8.35 10.03 16.89
CA ALA A 112 -9.58 10.48 16.26
C ALA A 112 -9.88 9.75 14.95
N TRP A 113 -11.13 9.33 14.77
CA TRP A 113 -11.67 8.93 13.48
C TRP A 113 -12.51 10.08 12.91
N TRP A 114 -12.00 10.69 11.84
CA TRP A 114 -12.50 11.94 11.27
C TRP A 114 -13.54 11.70 10.18
N GLU A 115 -14.66 11.13 10.60
CA GLU A 115 -15.94 11.24 9.91
C GLU A 115 -16.83 12.19 10.70
N ILE A 116 -17.76 12.85 10.02
CA ILE A 116 -18.54 13.97 10.56
C ILE A 116 -19.98 13.53 10.84
N PRO A 117 -20.32 13.11 12.07
CA PRO A 117 -21.69 12.77 12.44
C PRO A 117 -22.48 14.02 12.87
N GLN A 118 -23.80 13.91 12.87
CA GLN A 118 -24.74 14.96 13.28
C GLN A 118 -24.38 15.64 14.62
N PRO A 119 -24.03 14.91 15.71
CA PRO A 119 -23.75 15.54 16.99
C PRO A 119 -22.55 16.50 16.95
N LEU A 120 -21.56 16.24 16.09
CA LEU A 120 -20.40 17.14 15.91
C LEU A 120 -20.82 18.43 15.22
N VAL A 121 -21.61 18.31 14.15
CA VAL A 121 -22.07 19.42 13.33
C VAL A 121 -22.94 20.37 14.14
N GLU A 122 -23.93 19.83 14.85
CA GLU A 122 -24.84 20.62 15.68
C GLU A 122 -24.09 21.32 16.81
N LYS A 123 -23.11 20.66 17.44
CA LYS A 123 -22.31 21.27 18.49
C LYS A 123 -21.35 22.35 17.98
N ALA A 124 -20.89 22.24 16.73
CA ALA A 124 -20.19 23.32 16.04
C ALA A 124 -21.10 24.51 15.66
N GLY A 125 -22.41 24.41 15.94
CA GLY A 125 -23.38 25.45 15.59
C GLY A 125 -23.71 25.48 14.10
N LEU A 126 -23.46 24.36 13.40
CA LEU A 126 -23.74 24.19 11.98
C LEU A 126 -25.04 23.39 11.78
N GLU A 127 -25.64 23.53 10.60
CA GLU A 127 -26.83 22.77 10.24
C GLU A 127 -26.45 21.37 9.74
N TRP A 128 -27.07 20.33 10.31
CA TRP A 128 -26.94 18.97 9.81
C TRP A 128 -27.71 18.78 8.49
N ARG A 129 -27.04 18.19 7.50
CA ARG A 129 -27.60 18.01 6.14
C ARG A 129 -27.75 16.55 5.73
N GLY A 130 -27.42 15.61 6.62
CA GLY A 130 -27.47 14.18 6.33
C GLY A 130 -28.85 13.57 6.47
N ARG A 131 -29.01 12.39 5.88
CA ARG A 131 -30.25 11.59 5.94
C ARG A 131 -30.44 10.91 7.29
N PHE A 132 -29.34 10.62 7.98
CA PHE A 132 -29.27 9.90 9.23
C PHE A 132 -28.35 10.64 10.21
N PRO A 133 -28.29 10.28 11.50
CA PRO A 133 -27.36 10.89 12.46
C PRO A 133 -25.87 10.69 12.15
N TRP A 134 -25.54 9.75 11.27
CA TRP A 134 -24.27 9.69 10.55
C TRP A 134 -24.57 9.33 9.09
N ASP A 135 -24.06 10.09 8.14
CA ASP A 135 -24.28 9.87 6.72
C ASP A 135 -22.91 9.70 6.04
N TRP A 136 -22.69 8.54 5.41
CA TRP A 136 -21.40 8.18 4.82
C TRP A 136 -21.11 8.88 3.48
N HIS A 137 -22.02 9.69 2.94
CA HIS A 137 -21.75 10.39 1.69
C HIS A 137 -20.71 11.52 1.83
N PRO A 138 -19.77 11.69 0.87
CA PRO A 138 -18.71 12.70 0.89
C PRO A 138 -19.08 14.17 1.10
N ASP A 139 -20.29 14.58 0.72
CA ASP A 139 -20.82 15.93 0.91
C ASP A 139 -21.34 16.19 2.34
N VAL A 140 -21.42 15.14 3.16
CA VAL A 140 -21.97 15.20 4.52
C VAL A 140 -21.03 14.59 5.57
N GLY A 141 -20.64 13.33 5.39
CA GLY A 141 -19.86 12.56 6.35
C GLY A 141 -18.37 12.87 6.38
N PHE A 142 -17.90 13.70 5.45
CA PHE A 142 -16.50 14.05 5.29
C PHE A 142 -16.30 15.56 5.33
N SER A 143 -15.10 15.97 5.74
CA SER A 143 -14.68 17.39 5.77
C SER A 143 -14.83 18.08 4.43
N THR A 144 -14.69 17.35 3.31
CA THR A 144 -14.90 17.86 1.95
C THR A 144 -16.27 18.48 1.74
N GLY A 145 -17.32 18.03 2.43
CA GLY A 145 -18.67 18.59 2.35
C GLY A 145 -18.85 19.97 3.01
N TYR A 146 -17.86 20.43 3.76
CA TYR A 146 -17.90 21.69 4.50
C TYR A 146 -16.95 22.72 3.88
N THR A 147 -17.23 23.99 4.06
CA THR A 147 -16.30 25.08 3.67
C THR A 147 -15.07 25.06 4.57
N PRO A 148 -13.91 25.60 4.13
CA PRO A 148 -12.70 25.63 4.96
C PRO A 148 -12.92 26.16 6.39
N LYS A 149 -13.72 27.22 6.54
CA LYS A 149 -14.06 27.79 7.85
C LYS A 149 -14.91 26.84 8.71
N GLU A 150 -15.89 26.17 8.12
CA GLU A 150 -16.70 25.18 8.82
C GLU A 150 -15.84 23.96 9.24
N ARG A 151 -14.90 23.53 8.40
CA ARG A 151 -13.94 22.47 8.74
C ARG A 151 -13.12 22.84 9.98
N GLU A 152 -12.58 24.05 10.04
CA GLU A 152 -11.86 24.55 11.22
C GLU A 152 -12.71 24.54 12.49
N GLN A 153 -13.98 24.95 12.39
CA GLN A 153 -14.93 24.93 13.51
C GLN A 153 -15.22 23.52 14.01
N LEU A 154 -15.46 22.58 13.08
CA LEU A 154 -15.66 21.17 13.43
C LEU A 154 -14.42 20.60 14.13
N VAL A 155 -13.21 20.91 13.63
CA VAL A 155 -11.96 20.45 14.25
C VAL A 155 -11.84 21.00 15.65
N ASP A 156 -12.12 22.29 15.86
CA ASP A 156 -12.02 22.92 17.16
C ASP A 156 -12.92 22.27 18.20
N VAL A 157 -14.18 22.00 17.85
CA VAL A 157 -15.13 21.32 18.74
C VAL A 157 -14.65 19.92 19.09
N TYR A 158 -14.26 19.13 18.10
CA TYR A 158 -13.78 17.78 18.31
C TYR A 158 -12.57 17.76 19.26
N MET A 159 -11.58 18.62 18.98
CA MET A 159 -10.34 18.67 19.74
C MET A 159 -10.56 19.17 21.17
N GLU A 160 -11.44 20.15 21.38
CA GLU A 160 -11.80 20.64 22.72
C GLU A 160 -12.43 19.53 23.58
N ASP A 161 -13.40 18.80 23.03
CA ASP A 161 -14.04 17.71 23.77
C ASP A 161 -13.09 16.54 24.01
N PHE A 162 -12.29 16.17 23.01
CA PHE A 162 -11.28 15.13 23.18
C PHE A 162 -10.34 15.47 24.34
N LYS A 163 -9.82 16.70 24.39
CA LYS A 163 -8.97 17.15 25.49
C LYS A 163 -9.70 17.21 26.83
N LYS A 164 -10.97 17.63 26.86
CA LYS A 164 -11.77 17.63 28.08
C LYS A 164 -11.96 16.22 28.64
N ILE A 165 -12.12 15.22 27.76
CA ILE A 165 -12.41 13.83 28.11
C ILE A 165 -11.14 13.07 28.49
N PHE A 166 -10.08 13.16 27.69
CA PHE A 166 -8.85 12.38 27.85
C PHE A 166 -7.68 13.17 28.46
N GLY A 167 -7.78 14.49 28.57
CA GLY A 167 -6.77 15.37 29.18
C GLY A 167 -5.65 15.82 28.24
N TYR A 168 -5.64 15.39 26.98
CA TYR A 168 -4.65 15.71 25.95
C TYR A 168 -5.31 15.81 24.57
N TYR A 169 -4.66 16.42 23.57
CA TYR A 169 -5.13 16.38 22.17
C TYR A 169 -4.67 15.08 21.49
N PRO A 170 -5.49 14.46 20.62
CA PRO A 170 -5.12 13.22 19.96
C PRO A 170 -3.84 13.42 19.14
N LYS A 171 -2.93 12.44 19.21
CA LYS A 171 -1.69 12.47 18.42
C LYS A 171 -1.91 12.03 16.97
N SER A 172 -2.88 11.14 16.76
CA SER A 172 -3.23 10.62 15.44
C SER A 172 -4.69 10.89 15.10
N VAL A 173 -4.93 11.25 13.85
CA VAL A 173 -6.26 11.44 13.28
C VAL A 173 -6.32 10.74 11.92
N ALA A 174 -7.27 9.84 11.71
CA ALA A 174 -7.45 9.15 10.43
C ALA A 174 -8.89 9.23 9.94
N SER A 175 -9.10 9.02 8.65
CA SER A 175 -10.42 8.91 8.01
C SER A 175 -10.23 8.14 6.70
N TRP A 176 -11.30 7.81 5.99
CA TRP A 176 -11.13 7.32 4.61
C TRP A 176 -10.40 8.35 3.74
N PHE A 177 -10.65 9.64 3.98
CA PHE A 177 -9.88 10.76 3.43
C PHE A 177 -10.01 12.02 4.31
N ILE A 178 -8.92 12.80 4.40
CA ILE A 178 -8.90 14.12 5.03
C ILE A 178 -8.29 15.10 4.01
N ASP A 179 -8.98 16.20 3.69
CA ASP A 179 -8.47 17.20 2.75
C ASP A 179 -7.25 17.96 3.32
N ALA A 180 -6.46 18.55 2.42
CA ALA A 180 -5.22 19.23 2.79
C ALA A 180 -5.43 20.42 3.75
N HIS A 181 -6.52 21.18 3.61
CA HIS A 181 -6.82 22.31 4.49
C HIS A 181 -7.06 21.81 5.92
N THR A 182 -7.96 20.84 6.08
CA THR A 182 -8.29 20.24 7.38
C THR A 182 -7.06 19.61 8.04
N LEU A 183 -6.30 18.79 7.29
CA LEU A 183 -5.13 18.11 7.82
C LEU A 183 -4.05 19.11 8.28
N ASN A 184 -3.80 20.15 7.47
CA ASN A 184 -2.84 21.19 7.81
C ASN A 184 -3.30 21.99 9.03
N TYR A 185 -4.59 22.28 9.16
CA TYR A 185 -5.13 22.98 10.33
C TYR A 185 -4.98 22.16 11.62
N MET A 186 -5.28 20.84 11.57
CA MET A 186 -5.05 19.93 12.70
C MET A 186 -3.56 19.90 13.10
N TYR A 187 -2.66 19.93 12.12
CA TYR A 187 -1.22 19.98 12.39
C TYR A 187 -0.81 21.31 13.05
N GLU A 188 -1.07 22.45 12.40
CA GLU A 188 -0.59 23.76 12.85
C GLU A 188 -1.17 24.16 14.21
N LYS A 189 -2.45 23.86 14.46
CA LYS A 189 -3.14 24.27 15.68
C LYS A 189 -3.05 23.25 16.81
N TYR A 190 -3.14 21.96 16.50
CA TYR A 190 -3.26 20.89 17.51
C TYR A 190 -2.04 19.97 17.58
N GLY A 191 -1.11 20.08 16.65
CA GLY A 191 0.17 19.36 16.71
C GLY A 191 0.03 17.85 16.51
N ILE A 192 -0.95 17.39 15.72
CA ILE A 192 -1.05 15.97 15.36
C ILE A 192 0.24 15.52 14.66
N ILE A 193 0.61 14.25 14.80
CA ILE A 193 1.90 13.73 14.31
C ILE A 193 1.75 12.56 13.34
N ALA A 194 0.56 12.01 13.18
CA ALA A 194 0.27 10.92 12.26
C ALA A 194 -1.16 11.01 11.73
N SER A 195 -1.34 10.54 10.50
CA SER A 195 -2.63 10.36 9.86
C SER A 195 -2.68 9.02 9.14
N ALA A 196 -3.87 8.55 8.77
CA ALA A 196 -4.03 7.40 7.92
C ALA A 196 -5.24 7.56 7.00
N ASN A 197 -5.20 6.93 5.81
CA ASN A 197 -6.29 6.96 4.84
C ASN A 197 -6.51 5.63 4.12
N CYS A 198 -7.64 5.50 3.42
CA CYS A 198 -8.00 4.28 2.71
C CYS A 198 -6.97 3.95 1.62
N LYS A 199 -6.71 2.66 1.38
CA LYS A 199 -6.02 2.16 0.17
C LYS A 199 -6.64 2.69 -1.13
N ASP A 200 -5.97 2.45 -2.24
CA ASP A 200 -6.59 2.67 -3.55
C ASP A 200 -7.89 1.87 -3.67
N GLN A 201 -8.91 2.55 -4.19
CA GLN A 201 -10.26 2.03 -4.29
C GLN A 201 -11.03 2.81 -5.35
N TYR A 202 -11.77 2.07 -6.17
CA TYR A 202 -12.58 2.64 -7.24
C TYR A 202 -14.08 2.41 -6.98
N GLY A 203 -14.87 3.49 -7.01
CA GLY A 203 -16.34 3.45 -7.05
C GLY A 203 -17.06 3.01 -5.77
N THR A 204 -16.37 2.92 -4.63
CA THR A 204 -16.93 2.38 -3.38
C THR A 204 -17.35 3.50 -2.44
N ASP A 205 -18.53 3.38 -1.83
CA ASP A 205 -19.10 4.31 -0.84
C ASP A 205 -19.14 5.80 -1.25
N GLY A 206 -19.15 6.06 -2.55
CA GLY A 206 -19.19 7.41 -3.11
C GLY A 206 -17.82 8.07 -3.21
N TYR A 207 -16.71 7.39 -2.95
CA TYR A 207 -15.38 7.98 -3.17
C TYR A 207 -14.45 7.06 -3.94
N THR A 208 -13.64 7.69 -4.79
CA THR A 208 -12.59 7.03 -5.57
C THR A 208 -11.26 7.66 -5.21
N LEU A 209 -10.32 6.83 -4.74
CA LEU A 209 -8.92 7.18 -4.56
C LEU A 209 -8.13 6.27 -5.51
N TRP A 210 -7.65 6.83 -6.62
CA TRP A 210 -7.00 6.04 -7.66
C TRP A 210 -5.69 6.64 -8.13
N GLY A 211 -4.63 5.85 -8.16
CA GLY A 211 -3.34 6.30 -8.67
C GLY A 211 -2.37 6.86 -7.63
N GLY A 212 -2.76 6.93 -6.35
CA GLY A 212 -1.98 7.59 -5.30
C GLY A 212 -0.81 6.76 -4.77
N TYR A 213 -0.15 7.23 -3.71
CA TYR A 213 0.87 6.43 -3.02
C TYR A 213 0.27 5.10 -2.57
N TRP A 214 0.79 3.96 -3.05
CA TRP A 214 0.04 2.70 -3.01
C TRP A 214 -0.04 2.07 -1.60
N ASN A 215 1.08 1.96 -0.89
CA ASN A 215 1.15 1.41 0.48
C ASN A 215 2.20 2.18 1.30
N GLN A 216 2.42 1.85 2.59
CA GLN A 216 3.30 2.57 3.52
C GLN A 216 2.81 4.00 3.80
N ALA A 217 3.70 5.00 3.82
CA ALA A 217 3.33 6.36 4.18
C ALA A 217 4.05 7.42 3.36
N TYR A 218 3.41 8.57 3.25
CA TYR A 218 3.94 9.75 2.58
C TYR A 218 3.60 11.01 3.36
N TYR A 219 4.45 12.04 3.23
CA TYR A 219 4.05 13.40 3.58
C TYR A 219 3.21 13.98 2.42
N PRO A 220 1.99 14.44 2.70
CA PRO A 220 1.12 15.02 1.69
C PRO A 220 1.52 16.46 1.32
N SER A 221 1.16 16.88 0.11
CA SER A 221 1.23 18.29 -0.33
C SER A 221 0.21 19.15 0.43
N LYS A 222 0.60 20.39 0.73
CA LYS A 222 -0.30 21.43 1.26
C LYS A 222 -1.46 21.78 0.31
N LEU A 223 -1.33 21.47 -0.98
CA LEU A 223 -2.36 21.75 -1.98
C LEU A 223 -3.30 20.58 -2.23
N ASN A 224 -2.85 19.35 -1.96
CA ASN A 224 -3.60 18.13 -2.21
C ASN A 224 -3.09 17.00 -1.31
N SER A 225 -3.89 16.59 -0.34
CA SER A 225 -3.48 15.58 0.64
C SER A 225 -3.40 14.17 0.07
N TYR A 226 -3.92 13.94 -1.14
CA TYR A 226 -3.73 12.68 -1.85
C TYR A 226 -2.39 12.61 -2.60
N MET A 227 -1.75 13.76 -2.81
CA MET A 227 -0.49 13.87 -3.52
C MET A 227 0.68 13.89 -2.54
N PRO A 228 1.73 13.07 -2.72
CA PRO A 228 2.98 13.25 -2.00
C PRO A 228 3.58 14.63 -2.27
N ALA A 229 4.12 15.27 -1.24
CA ALA A 229 4.95 16.44 -1.41
C ALA A 229 6.33 16.02 -1.92
N GLN A 230 6.85 16.76 -2.90
CA GLN A 230 8.17 16.55 -3.49
C GLN A 230 9.26 17.23 -2.66
N ASN A 231 8.91 18.20 -1.80
CA ASN A 231 9.85 18.84 -0.89
C ASN A 231 9.23 19.25 0.46
N ALA A 232 10.10 19.54 1.44
CA ALA A 232 9.68 19.82 2.81
C ALA A 232 8.97 21.17 3.01
N GLU A 233 9.16 22.15 2.10
CA GLU A 233 8.48 23.45 2.17
C GLU A 233 7.00 23.32 1.83
N ASN A 234 6.70 22.48 0.84
CA ASN A 234 5.34 22.25 0.32
C ASN A 234 4.58 21.13 1.04
N GLN A 235 5.21 20.42 1.97
CA GLN A 235 4.58 19.31 2.68
C GLN A 235 3.81 19.75 3.93
N ILE A 236 2.72 19.05 4.24
CA ILE A 236 2.17 19.01 5.60
C ILE A 236 3.00 17.96 6.35
N PRO A 237 3.70 18.31 7.45
CA PRO A 237 4.65 17.41 8.12
C PRO A 237 3.95 16.42 9.07
N VAL A 238 2.92 15.77 8.53
CA VAL A 238 2.15 14.67 9.12
C VAL A 238 2.13 13.54 8.10
N PRO A 239 2.82 12.41 8.34
CA PRO A 239 2.75 11.27 7.44
C PRO A 239 1.34 10.68 7.42
N ILE A 240 0.85 10.39 6.22
CA ILE A 240 -0.38 9.63 5.98
C ILE A 240 0.00 8.18 5.71
N PHE A 241 -0.42 7.26 6.58
CA PHE A 241 -0.24 5.82 6.40
C PHE A 241 -1.42 5.20 5.63
N ARG A 242 -1.14 4.35 4.63
CA ARG A 242 -2.16 3.66 3.82
C ARG A 242 -2.78 2.50 4.60
N MET A 243 -4.09 2.48 4.75
CA MET A 243 -4.81 1.45 5.51
C MET A 243 -5.25 0.26 4.65
N LEU A 244 -5.75 -0.77 5.33
CA LEU A 244 -6.41 -1.95 4.80
C LEU A 244 -5.49 -2.87 4.00
N GLY A 245 -4.42 -3.39 4.62
CA GLY A 245 -3.36 -4.19 4.00
C GLY A 245 -3.79 -4.97 2.76
N SER A 246 -3.65 -4.36 1.58
CA SER A 246 -4.20 -4.84 0.31
C SER A 246 -3.41 -6.03 -0.22
N ASP A 247 -4.08 -6.99 -0.83
CA ASP A 247 -3.42 -8.02 -1.64
C ASP A 247 -2.55 -7.36 -2.74
N PRO A 248 -1.22 -7.55 -2.73
CA PRO A 248 -0.36 -6.89 -3.70
C PRO A 248 -0.56 -7.35 -5.14
N ILE A 249 -1.07 -8.57 -5.35
CA ILE A 249 -1.28 -9.19 -6.66
C ILE A 249 -2.71 -8.93 -7.14
N TYR A 250 -3.71 -9.35 -6.38
CA TYR A 250 -5.08 -9.51 -6.86
C TYR A 250 -5.99 -8.31 -6.61
N GLN A 251 -5.73 -7.49 -5.58
CA GLN A 251 -6.57 -6.33 -5.29
C GLN A 251 -6.63 -5.35 -6.46
N TYR A 252 -5.57 -5.24 -7.25
CA TYR A 252 -5.52 -4.25 -8.32
C TYR A 252 -6.55 -4.55 -9.43
N ASP A 253 -6.64 -5.80 -9.88
CA ASP A 253 -7.48 -6.23 -11.01
C ASP A 253 -8.87 -6.75 -10.55
N THR A 254 -9.18 -6.73 -9.26
CA THR A 254 -10.44 -7.28 -8.75
C THR A 254 -11.64 -6.40 -9.13
N GLY A 255 -12.64 -6.99 -9.77
CA GLY A 255 -13.82 -6.25 -10.25
C GLY A 255 -13.56 -5.41 -11.50
N LEU A 256 -12.62 -5.79 -12.37
CA LEU A 256 -12.53 -5.22 -13.72
C LEU A 256 -13.90 -5.22 -14.41
N GLU A 257 -14.22 -4.10 -15.07
CA GLU A 257 -15.49 -3.84 -15.77
C GLU A 257 -16.75 -3.73 -14.88
N HIS A 258 -16.59 -3.79 -13.56
CA HIS A 258 -17.67 -3.47 -12.63
C HIS A 258 -17.61 -2.01 -12.16
N ASP A 259 -18.75 -1.48 -11.72
CA ASP A 259 -18.84 -0.11 -11.19
C ASP A 259 -18.02 0.12 -9.91
N ARG A 260 -17.61 -0.96 -9.24
CA ARG A 260 -16.86 -0.94 -7.99
C ARG A 260 -15.75 -1.97 -8.00
N GLN A 261 -14.59 -1.60 -7.47
CA GLN A 261 -13.52 -2.54 -7.19
C GLN A 261 -13.94 -3.50 -6.07
N GLY A 262 -13.57 -4.78 -6.18
CA GLY A 262 -13.69 -5.72 -5.07
C GLY A 262 -12.72 -5.41 -3.92
N VAL A 263 -12.82 -6.16 -2.82
CA VAL A 263 -11.93 -6.01 -1.66
C VAL A 263 -11.26 -7.33 -1.31
N ILE A 264 -9.93 -7.31 -1.29
CA ILE A 264 -9.02 -8.38 -0.88
C ILE A 264 -7.96 -7.72 0.00
N SER A 265 -8.18 -7.75 1.31
CA SER A 265 -7.37 -7.05 2.31
C SER A 265 -7.18 -7.89 3.58
N MET A 266 -6.28 -7.42 4.45
CA MET A 266 -6.05 -7.92 5.82
C MET A 266 -7.22 -7.71 6.78
N GLU A 267 -8.32 -7.11 6.35
CA GLU A 267 -9.51 -6.91 7.17
C GLU A 267 -10.13 -8.26 7.59
N PRO A 268 -10.27 -8.52 8.91
CA PRO A 268 -10.78 -9.78 9.45
C PRO A 268 -12.15 -10.22 8.94
N VAL A 269 -12.99 -9.29 8.47
CA VAL A 269 -14.35 -9.60 7.99
C VAL A 269 -14.37 -10.40 6.69
N TYR A 270 -13.30 -10.37 5.88
CA TYR A 270 -13.30 -11.00 4.56
C TYR A 270 -12.85 -12.46 4.62
N PRO A 271 -13.75 -13.45 4.47
CA PRO A 271 -13.45 -14.86 4.72
C PRO A 271 -12.48 -15.49 3.70
N ARG A 272 -12.21 -14.82 2.57
CA ARG A 272 -11.27 -15.27 1.54
C ARG A 272 -9.91 -14.55 1.60
N SER A 273 -9.76 -13.55 2.46
CA SER A 273 -8.50 -12.81 2.66
C SER A 273 -8.17 -12.66 4.15
N GLY A 274 -8.39 -11.51 4.79
CA GLY A 274 -8.02 -11.27 6.19
C GLY A 274 -8.68 -12.20 7.20
N GLY A 275 -9.83 -12.80 6.88
CA GLY A 275 -10.47 -13.86 7.65
C GLY A 275 -10.01 -15.29 7.31
N SER A 276 -9.11 -15.46 6.34
CA SER A 276 -8.58 -16.73 5.87
C SER A 276 -7.17 -16.98 6.40
N GLU A 277 -7.01 -18.01 7.23
CA GLU A 277 -5.71 -18.43 7.79
C GLU A 277 -4.60 -18.59 6.72
N PRO A 278 -4.80 -19.39 5.65
CA PRO A 278 -3.74 -19.61 4.67
C PRO A 278 -3.39 -18.33 3.88
N TRP A 279 -4.35 -17.45 3.62
CA TRP A 279 -4.07 -16.18 2.93
C TRP A 279 -3.28 -15.23 3.84
N VAL A 280 -3.66 -15.13 5.12
CA VAL A 280 -2.93 -14.33 6.11
C VAL A 280 -1.50 -14.84 6.29
N ASP A 281 -1.29 -16.15 6.34
CA ASP A 281 0.05 -16.73 6.42
C ASP A 281 0.91 -16.38 5.21
N TRP A 282 0.34 -16.51 4.00
CA TRP A 282 1.01 -16.11 2.77
C TRP A 282 1.36 -14.62 2.75
N TYR A 283 0.40 -13.77 3.13
CA TYR A 283 0.59 -12.32 3.16
C TYR A 283 1.72 -11.95 4.12
N MET A 284 1.65 -12.45 5.36
CA MET A 284 2.63 -12.13 6.40
C MET A 284 4.01 -12.70 6.08
N LYS A 285 4.09 -13.85 5.40
CA LYS A 285 5.37 -14.38 4.90
C LYS A 285 6.00 -13.40 3.91
N ASN A 286 5.26 -12.96 2.89
CA ASN A 286 5.79 -12.02 1.89
C ASN A 286 6.08 -10.63 2.49
N PHE A 287 5.27 -10.18 3.45
CA PHE A 287 5.52 -8.93 4.19
C PHE A 287 6.84 -8.95 4.97
N VAL A 288 7.14 -10.08 5.65
CA VAL A 288 8.36 -10.24 6.43
C VAL A 288 9.58 -10.44 5.54
N ASP A 289 9.46 -11.32 4.55
CA ASP A 289 10.60 -11.76 3.73
C ASP A 289 10.89 -10.82 2.54
N GLY A 290 9.92 -10.00 2.13
CA GLY A 290 10.03 -9.15 0.95
C GLY A 290 10.96 -7.94 1.12
N GLU A 291 11.62 -7.54 0.02
CA GLU A 291 12.39 -6.30 -0.05
C GLU A 291 11.44 -5.10 0.03
N SER A 292 11.72 -4.19 0.97
CA SER A 292 10.84 -3.08 1.33
C SER A 292 11.52 -1.70 1.22
N MET A 293 12.72 -1.65 0.67
CA MET A 293 13.64 -0.52 0.68
C MET A 293 13.90 0.04 2.07
N GLN A 294 13.16 1.05 2.52
CA GLN A 294 13.38 1.69 3.81
C GLN A 294 12.66 0.97 4.96
N TYR A 295 11.43 0.52 4.72
CA TYR A 295 10.61 -0.18 5.71
C TYR A 295 9.41 -0.86 5.07
N ALA A 296 8.87 -1.89 5.73
CA ALA A 296 7.56 -2.44 5.39
C ALA A 296 6.53 -1.94 6.40
N TYR A 297 5.31 -1.71 5.93
CA TYR A 297 4.20 -1.30 6.77
C TYR A 297 2.90 -1.97 6.31
N VAL A 298 2.08 -2.36 7.28
CA VAL A 298 0.71 -2.80 7.06
C VAL A 298 -0.18 -2.36 8.21
N GLN A 299 -1.38 -1.88 7.88
CA GLN A 299 -2.46 -1.73 8.84
C GLN A 299 -3.35 -2.99 8.84
N VAL A 300 -3.70 -3.41 10.05
CA VAL A 300 -4.64 -4.51 10.35
C VAL A 300 -5.63 -4.04 11.42
N GLY A 301 -6.67 -4.82 11.69
CA GLY A 301 -7.78 -4.42 12.56
C GLY A 301 -9.02 -4.09 11.74
N GLN A 302 -10.08 -3.62 12.40
CA GLN A 302 -11.38 -3.43 11.76
C GLN A 302 -12.22 -2.35 12.45
N GLU A 303 -13.06 -1.65 11.69
CA GLU A 303 -14.17 -0.89 12.26
C GLU A 303 -15.14 -1.76 13.05
N ASN A 304 -15.70 -1.18 14.12
CA ASN A 304 -16.70 -1.86 14.94
C ASN A 304 -18.07 -2.03 14.25
N SER A 305 -18.33 -1.28 13.16
CA SER A 305 -19.47 -1.52 12.26
C SER A 305 -19.45 -2.92 11.63
N PHE A 306 -18.27 -3.55 11.48
CA PHE A 306 -18.19 -4.99 11.23
C PHE A 306 -18.20 -5.72 12.56
N ILE A 307 -19.40 -6.14 12.95
CA ILE A 307 -19.68 -6.60 14.30
C ILE A 307 -18.90 -7.88 14.66
N TRP A 308 -18.68 -8.11 15.96
CA TRP A 308 -17.80 -9.17 16.45
C TRP A 308 -18.05 -10.54 15.82
N LYS A 309 -19.32 -10.91 15.63
CA LYS A 309 -19.68 -12.23 15.07
C LYS A 309 -19.02 -12.48 13.71
N ASP A 310 -18.82 -11.43 12.90
CA ASP A 310 -18.32 -11.52 11.53
C ASP A 310 -16.80 -11.43 11.48
N VAL A 311 -16.17 -10.74 12.43
CA VAL A 311 -14.72 -10.52 12.47
C VAL A 311 -13.98 -11.48 13.39
N LYS A 312 -14.71 -12.16 14.29
CA LYS A 312 -14.16 -13.01 15.36
C LYS A 312 -13.15 -14.01 14.84
N GLN A 313 -13.47 -14.75 13.77
CA GLN A 313 -12.58 -15.77 13.23
C GLN A 313 -11.25 -15.17 12.77
N GLY A 314 -11.28 -14.06 12.01
CA GLY A 314 -10.08 -13.37 11.57
C GLY A 314 -9.25 -12.86 12.76
N PHE A 315 -9.88 -12.26 13.77
CA PHE A 315 -9.18 -11.81 14.99
C PHE A 315 -8.59 -12.99 15.79
N GLU A 316 -9.32 -14.08 15.96
CA GLU A 316 -8.86 -15.28 16.69
C GLU A 316 -7.63 -15.93 16.05
N TYR A 317 -7.45 -15.74 14.73
CA TYR A 317 -6.26 -16.17 14.00
C TYR A 317 -5.14 -15.13 13.98
N GLN A 318 -5.46 -13.91 13.55
CA GLN A 318 -4.47 -12.86 13.30
C GLN A 318 -3.72 -12.44 14.56
N MET A 319 -4.42 -12.26 15.69
CA MET A 319 -3.80 -11.78 16.93
C MET A 319 -2.69 -12.71 17.46
N PRO A 320 -2.90 -14.03 17.65
CA PRO A 320 -1.82 -14.92 18.07
C PRO A 320 -0.68 -14.99 17.05
N LEU A 321 -0.96 -14.93 15.75
CA LEU A 321 0.07 -14.88 14.71
C LEU A 321 0.96 -13.64 14.85
N PHE A 322 0.36 -12.45 14.99
CA PHE A 322 1.13 -11.21 15.13
C PHE A 322 1.95 -11.19 16.43
N ALA A 323 1.39 -11.68 17.54
CA ALA A 323 2.15 -11.83 18.78
C ALA A 323 3.35 -12.76 18.60
N LYS A 324 3.15 -13.92 17.96
CA LYS A 324 4.25 -14.84 17.64
C LYS A 324 5.33 -14.19 16.77
N LEU A 325 4.96 -13.47 15.70
CA LEU A 325 5.92 -12.81 14.81
C LEU A 325 6.66 -11.67 15.53
N ARG A 326 5.98 -10.91 16.39
CA ARG A 326 6.57 -9.88 17.25
C ARG A 326 7.60 -10.50 18.20
N ASP A 327 7.25 -11.58 18.89
CA ASP A 327 8.11 -12.25 19.87
C ASP A 327 9.33 -12.92 19.21
N GLN A 328 9.21 -13.28 17.93
CA GLN A 328 10.32 -13.72 17.09
C GLN A 328 11.20 -12.57 16.55
N GLY A 329 10.83 -11.31 16.82
CA GLY A 329 11.53 -10.13 16.29
C GLY A 329 11.33 -9.89 14.79
N LYS A 330 10.37 -10.58 14.16
CA LYS A 330 10.10 -10.47 12.71
C LYS A 330 9.27 -9.25 12.33
N ILE A 331 8.44 -8.77 13.26
CA ILE A 331 7.63 -7.55 13.10
C ILE A 331 7.69 -6.68 14.35
N LYS A 332 7.36 -5.40 14.18
CA LYS A 332 7.06 -4.46 15.26
C LYS A 332 5.56 -4.19 15.24
N VAL A 333 4.89 -4.41 16.37
CA VAL A 333 3.48 -4.00 16.54
C VAL A 333 3.49 -2.67 17.28
N GLU A 334 3.03 -1.62 16.61
CA GLU A 334 3.10 -0.23 17.11
C GLU A 334 1.76 0.48 17.01
N THR A 335 1.58 1.54 17.81
CA THR A 335 0.46 2.48 17.62
C THR A 335 0.77 3.42 16.46
N LEU A 336 -0.26 4.05 15.89
CA LEU A 336 -0.12 4.97 14.76
C LEU A 336 0.77 6.18 15.10
N ALA A 337 0.63 6.77 16.29
CA ALA A 337 1.47 7.87 16.75
C ALA A 337 2.92 7.44 16.94
N LYS A 338 3.18 6.22 17.42
CA LYS A 338 4.55 5.71 17.56
C LYS A 338 5.21 5.57 16.19
N THR A 339 4.49 4.99 15.23
CA THR A 339 4.96 4.90 13.84
C THR A 339 5.16 6.28 13.21
N GLY A 340 4.24 7.22 13.43
CA GLY A 340 4.35 8.58 12.91
C GLY A 340 5.52 9.38 13.51
N ALA A 341 5.76 9.23 14.82
CA ALA A 341 6.94 9.81 15.47
C ALA A 341 8.24 9.23 14.89
N TRP A 342 8.31 7.90 14.76
CA TRP A 342 9.44 7.22 14.14
C TRP A 342 9.66 7.70 12.70
N PHE A 343 8.61 7.79 11.88
CA PHE A 343 8.71 8.24 10.50
C PHE A 343 9.26 9.68 10.42
N LYS A 344 8.79 10.58 11.28
CA LYS A 344 9.27 11.97 11.37
C LYS A 344 10.72 12.09 11.82
N GLU A 345 11.15 11.20 12.70
CA GLU A 345 12.55 11.16 13.15
C GLU A 345 13.50 10.69 12.04
N ASN A 346 13.05 9.77 11.18
CA ASN A 346 13.90 9.11 10.19
C ASN A 346 13.84 9.78 8.80
N PHE A 347 12.74 10.44 8.45
CA PHE A 347 12.53 10.96 7.09
C PHE A 347 12.09 12.42 7.11
N LYS A 348 12.90 13.28 6.47
CA LYS A 348 12.57 14.71 6.27
C LYS A 348 11.51 14.93 5.20
N VAL A 349 11.53 14.09 4.16
CA VAL A 349 10.60 14.02 3.04
C VAL A 349 10.22 12.56 2.81
N THR A 350 9.17 12.31 2.03
CA THR A 350 8.70 10.94 1.74
C THR A 350 9.84 10.10 1.14
N PRO A 351 10.23 8.98 1.78
CA PRO A 351 11.26 8.10 1.24
C PRO A 351 10.69 7.22 0.10
N ALA A 352 11.58 6.68 -0.74
CA ALA A 352 11.20 5.60 -1.63
C ALA A 352 10.98 4.29 -0.85
N THR A 353 9.90 3.57 -1.16
CA THR A 353 9.56 2.27 -0.55
C THR A 353 9.20 1.23 -1.60
N SER A 354 9.30 -0.05 -1.24
CA SER A 354 8.81 -1.14 -2.07
C SER A 354 7.92 -2.11 -1.29
N VAL A 355 7.12 -2.87 -2.03
CA VAL A 355 6.44 -4.08 -1.55
C VAL A 355 6.60 -5.15 -2.61
N THR A 356 7.14 -6.29 -2.22
CA THR A 356 7.42 -7.41 -3.11
C THR A 356 6.66 -8.65 -2.67
N VAL A 357 6.14 -9.39 -3.64
CA VAL A 357 5.59 -10.74 -3.44
C VAL A 357 6.27 -11.66 -4.45
N ASN A 358 6.92 -12.70 -3.93
CA ASN A 358 7.71 -13.65 -4.73
C ASN A 358 7.03 -15.00 -4.88
N THR A 359 5.92 -15.23 -4.19
CA THR A 359 5.12 -16.45 -4.27
C THR A 359 3.67 -16.08 -4.41
N ASP A 360 2.94 -16.79 -5.27
CA ASP A 360 1.49 -16.62 -5.39
C ASP A 360 0.75 -17.33 -4.24
N TYR A 361 -0.44 -16.84 -3.89
CA TYR A 361 -1.33 -17.50 -2.95
C TYR A 361 -2.27 -18.48 -3.65
N GLU A 362 -2.79 -18.07 -4.81
CA GLU A 362 -3.58 -18.99 -5.63
C GLU A 362 -2.64 -19.97 -6.32
N ASP A 363 -3.15 -21.04 -6.91
CA ASP A 363 -2.35 -22.04 -7.67
C ASP A 363 -1.60 -21.46 -8.90
N GLY A 364 -1.49 -20.13 -9.00
CA GLY A 364 -0.71 -19.40 -9.99
C GLY A 364 0.78 -19.29 -9.64
N ASN A 365 1.51 -18.61 -10.52
CA ASN A 365 2.95 -18.33 -10.36
C ASN A 365 3.24 -16.82 -10.41
N LYS A 366 2.27 -15.99 -9.99
CA LYS A 366 2.40 -14.54 -10.06
C LYS A 366 3.40 -14.03 -9.04
N LYS A 367 4.12 -12.99 -9.46
CA LYS A 367 5.03 -12.22 -8.61
C LYS A 367 4.79 -10.76 -8.90
N THR A 368 5.02 -9.91 -7.90
CA THR A 368 4.81 -8.48 -8.11
C THR A 368 5.77 -7.63 -7.29
N LEU A 369 6.07 -6.47 -7.84
CA LEU A 369 6.80 -5.41 -7.17
C LEU A 369 6.01 -4.12 -7.31
N TRP A 370 5.69 -3.52 -6.18
CA TRP A 370 5.26 -2.14 -6.07
C TRP A 370 6.43 -1.29 -5.63
N PHE A 371 6.73 -0.23 -6.38
CA PHE A 371 7.65 0.83 -6.00
C PHE A 371 6.87 2.12 -5.80
N ASN A 372 7.14 2.85 -4.72
CA ASN A 372 6.54 4.15 -4.46
C ASN A 372 7.64 5.16 -4.10
N SER A 373 7.49 6.39 -4.60
CA SER A 373 8.33 7.52 -4.25
C SER A 373 7.47 8.79 -4.13
N LYS A 374 8.11 9.93 -3.83
CA LYS A 374 7.44 11.23 -3.82
C LYS A 374 7.05 11.75 -5.21
N ASN A 375 7.61 11.19 -6.29
CA ASN A 375 7.38 11.67 -7.66
C ASN A 375 6.52 10.72 -8.51
N TYR A 376 6.53 9.42 -8.22
CA TYR A 376 5.76 8.43 -8.96
C TYR A 376 5.64 7.10 -8.22
N ARG A 377 4.73 6.24 -8.70
CA ARG A 377 4.64 4.83 -8.35
C ARG A 377 4.75 3.94 -9.59
N VAL A 378 5.15 2.69 -9.38
CA VAL A 378 5.20 1.65 -10.40
C VAL A 378 4.71 0.33 -9.83
N ASN A 379 3.97 -0.43 -10.64
CA ASN A 379 3.76 -1.85 -10.43
C ASN A 379 4.31 -2.70 -11.59
N LEU A 380 5.19 -3.63 -11.25
CA LEU A 380 5.60 -4.74 -12.11
C LEU A 380 4.84 -5.99 -11.72
N LEU A 381 4.31 -6.70 -12.71
CA LEU A 381 3.64 -7.98 -12.54
C LEU A 381 4.27 -9.02 -13.47
N TRP A 382 4.75 -10.10 -12.87
CA TRP A 382 5.14 -11.32 -13.58
C TRP A 382 3.97 -12.30 -13.58
N GLU A 383 3.62 -12.78 -14.76
CA GLU A 383 2.53 -13.74 -14.99
C GLU A 383 2.88 -14.56 -16.24
N ASP A 384 2.71 -15.89 -16.17
CA ASP A 384 2.99 -16.81 -17.27
C ASP A 384 4.38 -16.62 -17.91
N ASN A 385 5.43 -16.48 -17.08
CA ASN A 385 6.82 -16.20 -17.48
C ASN A 385 7.04 -14.87 -18.21
N THR A 386 6.01 -14.03 -18.38
CA THR A 386 6.13 -12.70 -18.98
C THR A 386 6.15 -11.60 -17.90
N LEU A 387 6.51 -10.39 -18.31
CA LEU A 387 6.54 -9.21 -17.44
C LEU A 387 5.80 -8.05 -18.09
N ARG A 388 5.01 -7.33 -17.29
CA ARG A 388 4.47 -6.01 -17.66
C ARG A 388 4.59 -5.00 -16.52
N PHE A 389 4.75 -3.73 -16.88
CA PHE A 389 4.28 -2.67 -16.00
C PHE A 389 2.76 -2.64 -16.08
N ARG A 390 2.12 -2.94 -14.96
CA ARG A 390 0.65 -2.91 -14.83
C ARG A 390 0.16 -1.53 -14.37
N ASP A 391 1.00 -0.76 -13.70
CA ASP A 391 0.67 0.58 -13.20
C ASP A 391 1.91 1.48 -13.25
N ILE A 392 1.75 2.71 -13.72
CA ILE A 392 2.70 3.82 -13.61
C ILE A 392 1.89 5.09 -13.45
N HIS A 393 1.96 5.72 -12.26
CA HIS A 393 1.31 7.00 -11.99
C HIS A 393 2.32 8.01 -11.47
N LEU A 394 2.21 9.24 -11.95
CA LEU A 394 3.06 10.37 -11.59
C LEU A 394 2.39 11.25 -10.54
N PHE A 395 3.23 11.86 -9.72
CA PHE A 395 2.85 12.79 -8.66
C PHE A 395 3.43 14.17 -8.96
N ASP A 396 2.58 15.18 -8.79
CA ASP A 396 2.93 16.58 -8.98
C ASP A 396 2.30 17.39 -7.85
N GLU A 397 3.14 17.84 -6.92
CA GLU A 397 2.69 18.49 -5.68
C GLU A 397 1.96 19.82 -5.92
N SER A 398 2.10 20.39 -7.13
CA SER A 398 1.46 21.64 -7.54
C SER A 398 0.07 21.44 -8.16
N ILE A 399 -0.44 20.21 -8.23
CA ILE A 399 -1.86 19.94 -8.50
C ILE A 399 -2.67 20.27 -7.25
N GLN A 400 -3.50 21.31 -7.36
CA GLN A 400 -4.45 21.69 -6.31
C GLN A 400 -5.66 20.75 -6.30
N SER A 401 -6.03 20.26 -5.11
CA SER A 401 -7.28 19.51 -4.92
C SER A 401 -8.49 20.42 -5.14
N SER A 402 -9.52 19.89 -5.81
CA SER A 402 -10.82 20.57 -5.94
C SER A 402 -11.46 20.89 -4.59
N TYR A 403 -11.07 20.16 -3.54
CA TYR A 403 -11.59 20.31 -2.18
C TYR A 403 -10.77 21.23 -1.30
N LEU A 404 -9.67 21.84 -1.78
CA LEU A 404 -8.82 22.69 -0.94
C LEU A 404 -9.58 23.94 -0.46
N GLU A 405 -10.17 24.68 -1.40
CA GLU A 405 -10.83 25.97 -1.12
C GLU A 405 -12.36 25.87 -1.14
N ASN A 406 -12.89 24.84 -1.80
CA ASN A 406 -14.33 24.68 -2.04
C ASN A 406 -14.87 23.46 -1.31
N LYS A 407 -16.15 23.52 -0.95
CA LYS A 407 -16.89 22.34 -0.49
C LYS A 407 -17.41 21.53 -1.67
N LEU A 408 -17.53 20.23 -1.43
CA LEU A 408 -18.16 19.29 -2.33
C LEU A 408 -19.69 19.37 -2.16
N GLU A 409 -20.40 19.47 -3.28
CA GLU A 409 -21.88 19.48 -3.32
C GLU A 409 -22.46 18.17 -3.85
N SER A 410 -21.62 17.26 -4.35
CA SER A 410 -22.03 15.94 -4.85
C SER A 410 -21.74 14.84 -3.83
N ASN A 411 -22.55 13.79 -3.84
CA ASN A 411 -22.29 12.56 -3.09
C ASN A 411 -21.11 11.72 -3.63
N GLN A 412 -20.29 12.29 -4.52
CA GLN A 412 -19.10 11.66 -5.06
C GLN A 412 -17.85 12.50 -4.85
N ALA A 413 -16.82 11.90 -4.24
CA ALA A 413 -15.48 12.50 -4.13
C ALA A 413 -14.47 11.71 -4.97
N LEU A 414 -13.66 12.42 -5.75
CA LEU A 414 -12.76 11.85 -6.74
C LEU A 414 -11.35 12.37 -6.51
N PHE A 415 -10.43 11.44 -6.28
CA PHE A 415 -9.01 11.71 -6.07
C PHE A 415 -8.21 10.88 -7.07
N PHE A 416 -7.56 11.58 -7.99
CA PHE A 416 -6.78 10.97 -9.06
C PHE A 416 -5.36 11.54 -9.07
N THR A 417 -4.44 10.78 -9.64
CA THR A 417 -3.10 11.26 -10.01
C THR A 417 -2.93 11.21 -11.53
N GLN A 418 -1.71 11.28 -12.06
CA GLN A 418 -1.44 11.36 -13.49
C GLN A 418 -1.00 10.00 -14.07
N PRO A 419 -1.87 9.28 -14.81
CA PRO A 419 -1.56 7.92 -15.29
C PRO A 419 -0.66 7.93 -16.54
N PHE A 420 0.49 7.25 -16.49
CA PHE A 420 1.24 6.87 -17.69
C PHE A 420 0.93 5.43 -18.12
N VAL A 421 0.65 4.55 -17.15
CA VAL A 421 0.08 3.21 -17.35
C VAL A 421 -0.98 2.98 -16.29
N ASP A 422 -2.23 2.75 -16.71
CA ASP A 422 -3.32 2.38 -15.80
C ASP A 422 -3.93 1.05 -16.22
N GLY A 423 -3.39 -0.03 -15.65
CA GLY A 423 -3.85 -1.38 -15.94
C GLY A 423 -5.28 -1.68 -15.49
N TYR A 424 -5.91 -0.89 -14.62
CA TYR A 424 -7.27 -1.19 -14.17
C TYR A 424 -8.29 -0.51 -15.08
N LEU A 425 -8.15 0.81 -15.27
CA LEU A 425 -9.10 1.59 -16.05
C LEU A 425 -9.00 1.30 -17.55
N TRP A 426 -7.84 0.87 -18.04
CA TRP A 426 -7.63 0.60 -19.47
C TRP A 426 -7.84 -0.87 -19.88
N SER A 427 -8.19 -1.73 -18.92
CA SER A 427 -8.44 -3.17 -19.14
C SER A 427 -9.91 -3.54 -19.32
N THR A 428 -10.13 -4.72 -19.89
CA THR A 428 -11.33 -5.54 -19.74
C THR A 428 -10.97 -6.86 -19.06
N ALA A 429 -11.96 -7.67 -18.67
CA ALA A 429 -11.71 -8.98 -18.06
C ALA A 429 -10.99 -9.96 -19.01
N GLN A 430 -11.05 -9.73 -20.34
CA GLN A 430 -10.38 -10.59 -21.33
C GLN A 430 -9.07 -10.00 -21.88
N LYS A 431 -8.88 -8.68 -21.80
CA LYS A 431 -7.68 -8.02 -22.32
C LYS A 431 -7.15 -7.05 -21.27
N LEU A 432 -6.04 -7.45 -20.65
CA LEU A 432 -5.37 -6.65 -19.64
C LEU A 432 -4.44 -5.61 -20.28
N ALA A 433 -4.56 -4.34 -19.89
CA ALA A 433 -3.69 -3.26 -20.31
C ALA A 433 -2.33 -3.31 -19.62
N GLY A 434 -1.29 -2.80 -20.26
CA GLY A 434 0.03 -2.71 -19.63
C GLY A 434 1.15 -2.52 -20.63
N LEU A 435 2.28 -2.05 -20.13
CA LEU A 435 3.50 -1.84 -20.89
C LEU A 435 4.36 -3.12 -20.81
N ARG A 436 4.40 -3.86 -21.92
CA ARG A 436 4.93 -5.23 -22.01
C ARG A 436 6.31 -5.26 -22.63
N PHE A 437 7.12 -6.22 -22.20
CA PHE A 437 8.42 -6.50 -22.79
C PHE A 437 8.29 -7.46 -23.97
N ASN A 438 8.63 -6.99 -25.16
CA ASN A 438 8.51 -7.76 -26.41
C ASN A 438 9.83 -7.73 -27.19
N GLN A 439 9.95 -8.61 -28.18
CA GLN A 439 10.99 -8.61 -29.19
C GLN A 439 10.40 -8.79 -30.58
N GLU A 440 11.09 -8.24 -31.58
CA GLU A 440 10.86 -8.59 -32.97
C GLU A 440 11.76 -9.78 -33.37
N LYS A 441 11.13 -10.86 -33.86
CA LYS A 441 11.83 -12.06 -34.31
C LYS A 441 11.20 -12.55 -35.61
N ASN A 442 11.98 -12.53 -36.69
CA ASN A 442 11.54 -12.92 -38.04
C ASN A 442 10.27 -12.16 -38.51
N GLY A 443 10.19 -10.85 -38.23
CA GLY A 443 9.05 -10.00 -38.59
C GLY A 443 7.78 -10.26 -37.78
N LYS A 444 7.89 -10.93 -36.63
CA LYS A 444 6.80 -11.14 -35.67
C LYS A 444 7.17 -10.57 -34.31
N ILE A 445 6.18 -9.98 -33.66
CA ILE A 445 6.28 -9.54 -32.27
C ILE A 445 5.94 -10.72 -31.37
N ILE A 446 6.85 -11.05 -30.47
CA ILE A 446 6.64 -12.06 -29.43
C ILE A 446 7.03 -11.46 -28.08
N SER A 447 6.37 -11.88 -27.01
CA SER A 447 6.73 -11.45 -25.66
C SER A 447 8.08 -12.04 -25.24
N LEU A 448 8.81 -11.28 -24.43
CA LEU A 448 9.95 -11.83 -23.72
C LEU A 448 9.43 -12.75 -22.62
N GLU A 449 10.06 -13.91 -22.50
CA GLU A 449 9.84 -14.88 -21.44
C GLU A 449 11.09 -14.97 -20.58
N GLY A 450 10.91 -15.07 -19.28
CA GLY A 450 11.99 -15.13 -18.31
C GLY A 450 11.62 -15.94 -17.08
N GLU A 451 12.62 -16.12 -16.23
CA GLU A 451 12.54 -16.86 -14.99
C GLU A 451 12.11 -15.95 -13.84
N ASP A 452 12.21 -16.47 -12.61
CA ASP A 452 11.92 -15.71 -11.40
C ASP A 452 12.84 -14.49 -11.26
N PRO A 453 12.28 -13.31 -10.93
CA PRO A 453 13.06 -12.10 -10.73
C PRO A 453 13.84 -12.15 -9.42
N ILE A 454 14.98 -11.48 -9.40
CA ILE A 454 15.74 -11.17 -8.19
C ILE A 454 15.55 -9.68 -7.90
N ILE A 455 15.05 -9.34 -6.72
CA ILE A 455 14.76 -7.96 -6.33
C ILE A 455 15.64 -7.62 -5.12
N THR A 456 16.43 -6.56 -5.23
CA THR A 456 17.34 -6.10 -4.17
C THR A 456 17.33 -4.58 -4.07
N ASN A 457 17.82 -4.03 -2.96
CA ASN A 457 18.05 -2.59 -2.79
C ASN A 457 19.54 -2.36 -2.47
N PRO A 458 20.44 -2.47 -3.46
CA PRO A 458 21.89 -2.50 -3.24
C PRO A 458 22.47 -1.15 -2.82
N GLN A 459 21.75 -0.06 -3.06
CA GLN A 459 22.11 1.30 -2.64
C GLN A 459 20.88 1.99 -2.07
N GLU A 460 21.06 2.78 -1.01
CA GLU A 460 19.98 3.60 -0.46
C GLU A 460 19.25 4.41 -1.55
N GLY A 461 17.93 4.24 -1.62
CA GLY A 461 17.07 4.93 -2.58
C GLY A 461 17.06 4.33 -3.99
N LYS A 462 17.74 3.20 -4.23
CA LYS A 462 17.75 2.53 -5.54
C LYS A 462 17.37 1.07 -5.45
N LEU A 463 16.22 0.74 -6.01
CA LEU A 463 15.77 -0.63 -6.16
C LEU A 463 16.34 -1.22 -7.45
N GLU A 464 16.90 -2.43 -7.36
CA GLU A 464 17.39 -3.20 -8.50
C GLU A 464 16.51 -4.44 -8.71
N VAL A 465 16.13 -4.69 -9.95
CA VAL A 465 15.41 -5.89 -10.37
C VAL A 465 16.19 -6.56 -11.49
N LEU A 466 16.55 -7.81 -11.30
CA LEU A 466 17.16 -8.65 -12.32
C LEU A 466 16.11 -9.67 -12.76
N TRP A 467 15.77 -9.67 -14.04
CA TRP A 467 14.86 -10.64 -14.63
C TRP A 467 15.61 -11.47 -15.69
N PRO A 468 16.11 -12.66 -15.32
CA PRO A 468 16.81 -13.55 -16.24
C PRO A 468 15.87 -14.01 -17.35
N LEU A 469 16.29 -13.85 -18.61
CA LEU A 469 15.49 -14.28 -19.76
C LEU A 469 15.83 -15.71 -20.16
N GLN A 470 14.84 -16.41 -20.71
CA GLN A 470 15.01 -17.75 -21.26
C GLN A 470 15.84 -17.76 -22.56
N ASP A 471 16.18 -18.95 -23.09
CA ASP A 471 16.85 -19.16 -24.38
C ASP A 471 18.24 -18.48 -24.56
N ASP A 472 18.98 -18.25 -23.48
CA ASP A 472 20.24 -17.46 -23.47
C ASP A 472 20.03 -16.02 -24.00
N ASN A 473 18.86 -15.44 -23.73
CA ASN A 473 18.54 -14.07 -24.13
C ASN A 473 19.12 -13.01 -23.19
N GLY A 474 19.85 -13.40 -22.14
CA GLY A 474 20.49 -12.48 -21.20
C GLY A 474 19.63 -12.16 -20.00
N THR A 475 19.72 -10.95 -19.46
CA THR A 475 18.97 -10.51 -18.27
C THR A 475 18.49 -9.09 -18.46
N ILE A 476 17.20 -8.84 -18.23
CA ILE A 476 16.68 -7.48 -18.11
C ILE A 476 17.00 -7.00 -16.69
N LYS A 477 17.87 -6.00 -16.59
CA LYS A 477 18.18 -5.29 -15.36
C LYS A 477 17.39 -3.98 -15.32
N MET A 478 16.65 -3.76 -14.24
CA MET A 478 15.96 -2.49 -13.97
C MET A 478 16.53 -1.84 -12.72
N GLU A 479 16.89 -0.57 -12.81
CA GLU A 479 17.30 0.27 -11.69
C GLU A 479 16.25 1.39 -11.54
N ILE A 480 15.58 1.42 -10.38
CA ILE A 480 14.43 2.28 -10.10
C ILE A 480 14.79 3.17 -8.91
N ASP A 481 14.72 4.49 -9.10
CA ASP A 481 14.95 5.47 -8.04
C ASP A 481 13.80 6.49 -7.95
N GLU A 482 13.94 7.57 -7.16
CA GLU A 482 12.85 8.53 -6.98
C GLU A 482 12.49 9.35 -8.22
N ASP A 483 13.37 9.46 -9.22
CA ASP A 483 13.18 10.32 -10.38
C ASP A 483 13.00 9.52 -11.69
N GLN A 484 13.54 8.30 -11.77
CA GLN A 484 13.69 7.58 -13.04
C GLN A 484 13.68 6.06 -12.91
N THR A 485 13.32 5.39 -14.01
CA THR A 485 13.54 3.96 -14.22
C THR A 485 14.49 3.75 -15.38
N GLN A 486 15.61 3.07 -15.13
CA GLN A 486 16.53 2.61 -16.16
C GLN A 486 16.34 1.11 -16.38
N ILE A 487 16.29 0.69 -17.63
CA ILE A 487 16.12 -0.69 -18.08
C ILE A 487 17.27 -1.00 -19.03
N THR A 488 17.98 -2.10 -18.80
CA THR A 488 19.13 -2.52 -19.62
C THR A 488 19.04 -4.01 -19.89
N LEU A 489 19.35 -4.43 -21.13
CA LEU A 489 19.57 -5.82 -21.45
C LEU A 489 21.05 -6.15 -21.32
N GLU A 490 21.39 -7.05 -20.39
CA GLU A 490 22.76 -7.46 -20.11
C GLU A 490 23.02 -8.91 -20.54
N GLY A 491 24.14 -9.14 -21.25
CA GLY A 491 24.53 -10.46 -21.73
C GLY A 491 23.60 -11.04 -22.81
N GLY A 492 23.78 -12.33 -23.09
CA GLY A 492 22.93 -13.07 -24.02
C GLY A 492 23.15 -12.75 -25.50
N LYS A 493 22.21 -13.21 -26.34
CA LYS A 493 22.17 -12.95 -27.79
C LYS A 493 21.67 -11.52 -28.06
N SER A 494 22.00 -11.00 -29.24
CA SER A 494 21.42 -9.73 -29.70
C SER A 494 19.91 -9.88 -29.92
N LEU A 495 19.12 -9.02 -29.29
CA LEU A 495 17.66 -8.99 -29.39
C LEU A 495 17.18 -7.61 -29.86
N GLU A 496 16.22 -7.59 -30.78
CA GLU A 496 15.48 -6.37 -31.14
C GLU A 496 14.30 -6.21 -30.18
N TRP A 497 14.60 -5.93 -28.91
CA TRP A 497 13.61 -5.80 -27.84
C TRP A 497 13.06 -4.38 -27.71
N PHE A 498 11.86 -4.26 -27.15
CA PHE A 498 11.20 -2.97 -26.87
C PHE A 498 10.11 -3.15 -25.80
N LEU A 499 9.62 -2.03 -25.25
CA LEU A 499 8.38 -2.02 -24.48
C LEU A 499 7.21 -1.57 -25.34
N GLU A 500 6.04 -2.15 -25.14
CA GLU A 500 4.82 -1.82 -25.89
C GLU A 500 3.62 -1.63 -24.95
N LEU A 501 2.99 -0.46 -24.99
CA LEU A 501 1.75 -0.23 -24.27
C LEU A 501 0.59 -0.75 -25.10
N THR A 502 -0.09 -1.78 -24.58
CA THR A 502 -1.36 -2.25 -25.14
C THR A 502 -2.48 -2.02 -24.13
N VAL A 503 -3.65 -1.63 -24.65
CA VAL A 503 -4.85 -1.34 -23.85
C VAL A 503 -6.06 -2.06 -24.45
N ALA A 504 -7.09 -2.27 -23.64
CA ALA A 504 -8.38 -2.77 -24.13
C ALA A 504 -9.36 -1.63 -24.42
N LYS A 505 -9.29 -0.56 -23.63
CA LYS A 505 -10.09 0.65 -23.80
C LYS A 505 -9.18 1.75 -24.33
N THR A 506 -9.44 2.20 -25.56
CA THR A 506 -8.67 3.26 -26.24
C THR A 506 -9.31 4.63 -26.10
N ASP A 507 -10.55 4.69 -25.64
CA ASP A 507 -11.27 5.93 -25.40
C ASP A 507 -10.68 6.60 -24.14
N ASP A 508 -10.47 7.91 -24.21
CA ASP A 508 -10.02 8.75 -23.08
C ASP A 508 -8.62 8.45 -22.51
N LEU A 509 -7.68 7.99 -23.35
CA LEU A 509 -6.26 7.95 -22.98
C LEU A 509 -5.69 9.38 -22.84
N PRO A 510 -4.76 9.63 -21.91
CA PRO A 510 -4.30 10.99 -21.61
C PRO A 510 -3.31 11.56 -22.65
N PHE A 511 -2.79 10.74 -23.56
CA PHE A 511 -1.68 11.09 -24.46
C PHE A 511 -2.10 12.10 -25.53
N GLN A 512 -1.50 13.30 -25.49
CA GLN A 512 -1.74 14.38 -26.46
C GLN A 512 -0.76 14.32 -27.63
N SER A 513 0.51 14.05 -27.35
CA SER A 513 1.54 13.91 -28.37
C SER A 513 2.61 12.89 -27.99
N ILE A 514 3.04 12.10 -28.98
CA ILE A 514 4.14 11.14 -28.87
C ILE A 514 5.23 11.60 -29.84
N GLU A 515 6.34 12.07 -29.28
CA GLU A 515 7.59 12.45 -29.95
C GLU A 515 8.68 11.44 -29.57
N ASP A 516 9.77 11.39 -30.33
CA ASP A 516 10.80 10.35 -30.13
C ASP A 516 11.46 10.41 -28.74
N ASP A 517 11.54 11.57 -28.11
CA ASP A 517 12.20 11.81 -26.81
C ASP A 517 11.21 12.08 -25.65
N LYS A 518 9.92 12.29 -25.94
CA LYS A 518 8.92 12.57 -24.91
C LYS A 518 7.49 12.18 -25.30
N ILE A 519 6.68 11.92 -24.29
CA ILE A 519 5.22 11.84 -24.40
C ILE A 519 4.61 12.93 -23.53
N GLU A 520 3.81 13.78 -24.16
CA GLU A 520 3.01 14.80 -23.47
C GLU A 520 1.60 14.26 -23.26
N SER A 521 1.10 14.42 -22.04
CA SER A 521 -0.19 13.90 -21.60
C SER A 521 -0.98 14.99 -20.87
N LEU A 522 -2.31 14.88 -20.87
CA LEU A 522 -3.22 15.76 -20.16
C LEU A 522 -4.11 14.95 -19.23
N SER A 523 -4.11 15.28 -17.93
CA SER A 523 -5.01 14.69 -16.94
C SER A 523 -5.40 15.76 -15.92
N GLN A 524 -6.66 15.78 -15.50
CA GLN A 524 -7.19 16.73 -14.51
C GLN A 524 -6.89 18.21 -14.88
N GLY A 525 -6.91 18.53 -16.17
CA GLY A 525 -6.63 19.90 -16.66
C GLY A 525 -5.16 20.32 -16.56
N LYS A 526 -4.24 19.40 -16.24
CA LYS A 526 -2.81 19.66 -16.15
C LYS A 526 -2.01 18.79 -17.11
N THR A 527 -1.13 19.43 -17.88
CA THR A 527 -0.18 18.75 -18.75
C THR A 527 0.97 18.18 -17.92
N TYR A 528 1.40 16.97 -18.26
CA TYR A 528 2.57 16.31 -17.68
C TYR A 528 3.34 15.59 -18.78
N THR A 529 4.62 15.31 -18.53
CA THR A 529 5.52 14.78 -19.56
C THR A 529 6.39 13.67 -19.01
N ILE A 530 6.51 12.60 -19.78
CA ILE A 530 7.51 11.56 -19.56
C ILE A 530 8.53 11.68 -20.68
N SER A 531 9.81 11.74 -20.33
CA SER A 531 10.91 11.86 -21.30
C SER A 531 11.82 10.64 -21.26
N THR A 532 12.43 10.31 -22.41
CA THR A 532 13.55 9.37 -22.46
C THR A 532 14.86 10.14 -22.30
N LEU A 533 15.69 9.70 -21.36
CA LEU A 533 17.10 10.11 -21.28
C LEU A 533 17.99 9.21 -22.15
N LYS A 534 17.47 8.03 -22.51
CA LYS A 534 18.07 7.06 -23.42
C LYS A 534 16.97 6.18 -24.02
N GLY A 535 17.11 5.83 -25.30
CA GLY A 535 16.05 5.16 -26.05
C GLY A 535 15.03 6.15 -26.61
N LYS A 536 14.04 5.64 -27.35
CA LYS A 536 13.08 6.49 -28.07
C LYS A 536 11.66 5.94 -28.02
N PHE A 537 10.69 6.83 -27.92
CA PHE A 537 9.31 6.47 -28.17
C PHE A 537 9.05 6.31 -29.66
N SER A 538 7.99 5.58 -30.01
CA SER A 538 7.43 5.61 -31.36
C SER A 538 5.92 5.74 -31.31
N LYS A 539 5.39 6.43 -32.32
CA LYS A 539 3.95 6.49 -32.59
C LYS A 539 3.36 5.09 -32.83
N PRO A 540 2.06 4.91 -32.58
CA PRO A 540 1.40 3.63 -32.81
C PRO A 540 1.45 3.25 -34.29
N VAL A 541 1.72 1.97 -34.56
CA VAL A 541 1.76 1.36 -35.89
C VAL A 541 0.55 0.44 -36.12
N ALA A 542 0.00 -0.17 -35.06
CA ALA A 542 -1.21 -0.98 -35.09
C ALA A 542 -2.11 -0.73 -33.85
N ASP A 543 -2.46 -1.77 -33.09
CA ASP A 543 -3.39 -1.73 -31.96
C ASP A 543 -2.71 -1.29 -30.63
N GLU A 544 -1.39 -1.11 -30.63
CA GLU A 544 -0.65 -0.52 -29.52
C GLU A 544 -0.86 0.99 -29.42
N VAL A 545 -0.61 1.55 -28.23
CA VAL A 545 -0.69 3.00 -28.00
C VAL A 545 0.64 3.67 -28.37
N PHE A 546 1.76 3.09 -27.91
CA PHE A 546 3.12 3.49 -28.27
C PHE A 546 4.09 2.35 -27.98
N ARG A 547 5.32 2.46 -28.52
CA ARG A 547 6.47 1.64 -28.13
C ARG A 547 7.60 2.48 -27.57
N ILE A 548 8.48 1.84 -26.79
CA ILE A 548 9.74 2.40 -26.29
C ILE A 548 10.87 1.49 -26.75
N TYR A 549 11.71 1.97 -27.65
CA TYR A 549 12.86 1.25 -28.19
C TYR A 549 14.14 1.61 -27.43
N PRO A 550 15.02 0.64 -27.16
CA PRO A 550 16.30 0.88 -26.52
C PRO A 550 17.28 1.59 -27.46
N GLU A 551 18.19 2.34 -26.85
CA GLU A 551 19.42 2.83 -27.45
C GLU A 551 20.60 2.15 -26.75
N ASP A 552 21.48 1.51 -27.51
CA ASP A 552 22.55 0.65 -26.99
C ASP A 552 22.08 -0.26 -25.86
N ASN A 553 21.02 -1.05 -26.13
CA ASN A 553 20.38 -1.98 -25.20
C ASN A 553 19.88 -1.37 -23.88
N SER A 554 19.59 -0.07 -23.85
CA SER A 554 19.08 0.58 -22.65
C SER A 554 17.99 1.60 -22.94
N ILE A 555 17.03 1.66 -22.02
CA ILE A 555 15.94 2.62 -21.96
C ILE A 555 16.04 3.32 -20.62
N LYS A 556 15.91 4.64 -20.60
CA LYS A 556 15.91 5.41 -19.36
C LYS A 556 14.79 6.43 -19.37
N LEU A 557 13.80 6.25 -18.50
CA LEU A 557 12.62 7.09 -18.41
C LEU A 557 12.74 8.04 -17.21
N ASN A 558 12.48 9.32 -17.43
CA ASN A 558 12.40 10.33 -16.37
C ASN A 558 10.92 10.62 -16.04
N PHE A 559 10.57 10.48 -14.77
CA PHE A 559 9.23 10.68 -14.24
C PHE A 559 9.09 11.95 -13.40
N LYS A 560 10.20 12.62 -13.05
CA LYS A 560 10.16 13.86 -12.28
C LYS A 560 9.41 14.96 -13.06
N GLN A 561 8.36 15.52 -12.45
CA GLN A 561 7.57 16.64 -12.97
C GLN A 561 8.10 17.99 -12.52
#